data_AF-L1LAE1-F1
#
_entry.id   AF-L1LAE1-F1
#
_cell.length_a   1.000
_cell.length_b   1.000
_cell.length_c   1.000
_cell.angle_alpha   90.00
_cell.angle_beta   90.00
_cell.angle_gamma   90.00
#
_symmetry.space_group_name_H-M   'P 1'
#
loop_
_entity.id
_entity.type
_entity.pdbx_description
1 polymer ?
#
loop_
_entity_poly.entity_id
_entity_poly.type
_entity_poly.pdbx_seq_one_letter_code
_entity_poly.pdbx_strand_id
1 'polypeptide(L)'
;MGEGVTIDIGKRPENGVEQDENGYHYTSSSGGRVNLTDEWFPDPDGVYMKLTHAPENTSIETIIHKGSGLSGISGLGDHKSVSVLYWSSNYQNPLLIQLGEGMNEYYTWNNNDTWTKQGSITADILKSKLDGQNCIRNKAHTFNISKESDYQCPNCTGTSILIISQHEDNYDYYAHYVLASRLGSFSTTSFKDDKNWQLGLPSVKNVQSISVYWTKSRGKPLLIHYEQGFHERSWFRRNTTDGSTWSEIGKADQNLPEHTSDDGKIKKLLEEASYYPLITPDLSIFTDAHYPDRNMNINITVRTSSLDNGYWKYKHSLRGGLFKLKGVEHNVNILGGITPPDYILGSITAFYQGDDPYSLKNLIMVELEKRGTASNDYLYYIRQENSQNSWTLLGRQEKTGKLENDELTNQLNQLKNKLNLGADEDVHPSADPQKQVIINTVGGTVGGLVAAGALVALAKVFWPAIVASFAVL
;
A
#
# COMPACT_ATOMS: atom_id res chain seq x y z
N MET A 1 14.05 -16.73 34.23
CA MET A 1 13.66 -15.83 33.13
C MET A 1 14.12 -16.52 31.87
N GLY A 2 13.28 -16.63 30.84
CA GLY A 2 13.72 -17.21 29.56
C GLY A 2 14.88 -16.40 28.98
N GLU A 3 15.77 -17.06 28.26
CA GLU A 3 16.80 -16.37 27.47
C GLU A 3 16.11 -15.47 26.43
N GLY A 4 16.56 -14.22 26.31
CA GLY A 4 15.99 -13.28 25.36
C GLY A 4 16.40 -13.62 23.92
N VAL A 5 15.78 -12.96 22.95
CA VAL A 5 16.08 -13.22 21.53
C VAL A 5 16.91 -12.12 20.89
N THR A 6 17.73 -12.52 19.93
CA THR A 6 18.43 -11.61 19.02
C THR A 6 17.56 -11.28 17.81
N ILE A 7 17.22 -10.01 17.65
CA ILE A 7 16.46 -9.52 16.49
C ILE A 7 17.43 -9.13 15.38
N ASP A 8 17.35 -9.80 14.23
CA ASP A 8 18.09 -9.43 13.03
C ASP A 8 17.20 -8.57 12.13
N ILE A 9 17.48 -7.27 12.08
CA ILE A 9 16.69 -6.32 11.29
C ILE A 9 17.00 -6.43 9.79
N GLY A 10 17.99 -7.23 9.39
CA GLY A 10 18.24 -7.56 7.98
C GLY A 10 17.25 -8.57 7.39
N LYS A 11 16.45 -9.22 8.24
CA LYS A 11 15.42 -10.19 7.84
C LYS A 11 14.21 -9.48 7.22
N ARG A 12 13.73 -10.00 6.10
CA ARG A 12 12.56 -9.49 5.37
C ARG A 12 11.84 -10.65 4.66
N PRO A 13 10.57 -10.49 4.21
CA PRO A 13 9.82 -11.55 3.54
C PRO A 13 10.60 -12.30 2.44
N GLU A 14 11.37 -11.56 1.65
CA GLU A 14 12.16 -12.08 0.53
C GLU A 14 13.51 -12.69 0.93
N ASN A 15 13.91 -12.60 2.21
CA ASN A 15 15.27 -12.90 2.64
C ASN A 15 15.35 -13.43 4.07
N GLY A 16 15.49 -14.76 4.16
CA GLY A 16 15.89 -15.44 5.39
C GLY A 16 14.77 -15.59 6.42
N VAL A 17 13.52 -15.63 5.97
CA VAL A 17 12.32 -15.90 6.76
C VAL A 17 11.52 -17.05 6.12
N GLU A 18 10.72 -17.70 6.94
CA GLU A 18 9.75 -18.73 6.58
C GLU A 18 8.34 -18.13 6.64
N GLN A 19 7.36 -18.80 6.01
CA GLN A 19 5.97 -18.37 5.98
C GLN A 19 5.07 -19.51 6.47
N ASP A 20 4.08 -19.18 7.30
CA ASP A 20 3.02 -20.08 7.72
C ASP A 20 1.65 -19.38 7.80
N GLU A 21 0.67 -20.03 8.43
CA GLU A 21 -0.69 -19.50 8.59
C GLU A 21 -0.76 -18.16 9.34
N ASN A 22 0.27 -17.83 10.13
CA ASN A 22 0.37 -16.59 10.91
C ASN A 22 1.25 -15.53 10.21
N GLY A 23 1.73 -15.80 8.99
CA GLY A 23 2.56 -14.89 8.20
C GLY A 23 4.04 -15.24 8.21
N TYR A 24 4.90 -14.22 8.09
CA TYR A 24 6.35 -14.42 8.02
C TYR A 24 6.97 -14.57 9.41
N HIS A 25 7.97 -15.42 9.53
CA HIS A 25 8.71 -15.60 10.77
C HIS A 25 10.14 -16.11 10.53
N TYR A 26 11.00 -16.05 11.55
CA TYR A 26 12.29 -16.71 11.53
C TYR A 26 12.69 -17.18 12.92
N THR A 27 13.61 -18.14 12.99
CA THR A 27 14.25 -18.53 14.24
C THR A 27 15.46 -17.64 14.50
N SER A 28 15.51 -16.99 15.66
CA SER A 28 16.63 -16.15 16.06
C SER A 28 17.91 -16.97 16.26
N SER A 29 19.08 -16.35 16.11
CA SER A 29 20.37 -17.00 16.36
C SER A 29 20.58 -17.43 17.81
N SER A 30 19.88 -16.80 18.77
CA SER A 30 19.86 -17.23 20.17
C SER A 30 18.71 -18.21 20.48
N GLY A 31 18.04 -18.73 19.45
CA GLY A 31 16.83 -19.55 19.58
C GLY A 31 15.57 -18.70 19.72
N GLY A 32 14.40 -19.35 19.65
CA GLY A 32 13.10 -18.67 19.73
C GLY A 32 12.61 -18.13 18.39
N ARG A 33 11.29 -18.08 18.26
CA ARG A 33 10.59 -17.60 17.05
C ARG A 33 10.42 -16.09 17.10
N VAL A 34 10.64 -15.45 15.97
CA VAL A 34 10.38 -14.02 15.76
C VAL A 34 9.41 -13.89 14.59
N ASN A 35 8.22 -13.36 14.87
CA ASN A 35 7.23 -13.03 13.86
C ASN A 35 7.65 -11.73 13.15
N LEU A 36 7.44 -11.68 11.84
CA LEU A 36 7.77 -10.56 11.00
C LEU A 36 6.52 -10.09 10.26
N THR A 37 6.21 -8.81 10.38
CA THR A 37 5.21 -8.14 9.56
C THR A 37 5.82 -6.98 8.80
N ASP A 38 5.24 -6.63 7.67
CA ASP A 38 5.65 -5.51 6.85
C ASP A 38 4.48 -4.57 6.56
N GLU A 39 4.79 -3.27 6.44
CA GLU A 39 3.81 -2.23 6.20
C GLU A 39 4.42 -1.11 5.38
N TRP A 40 3.74 -0.70 4.32
CA TRP A 40 4.12 0.45 3.52
C TRP A 40 3.76 1.75 4.25
N PHE A 41 4.72 2.69 4.32
CA PHE A 41 4.54 3.97 5.00
C PHE A 41 4.97 5.18 4.14
N PRO A 42 4.21 6.29 4.14
CA PRO A 42 2.79 6.33 4.52
C PRO A 42 1.95 5.62 3.44
N ASP A 43 0.89 4.91 3.81
CA ASP A 43 -0.14 4.49 2.84
C ASP A 43 -0.94 5.74 2.39
N PRO A 44 -1.20 5.96 1.09
CA PRO A 44 -0.95 5.08 -0.05
C PRO A 44 0.37 5.32 -0.81
N ASP A 45 1.20 6.27 -0.43
CA ASP A 45 2.44 6.62 -1.13
C ASP A 45 3.44 5.44 -1.14
N GLY A 46 3.72 4.88 0.03
CA GLY A 46 4.63 3.74 0.21
C GLY A 46 6.08 4.07 -0.13
N VAL A 47 6.57 5.24 0.25
CA VAL A 47 8.00 5.59 0.07
C VAL A 47 8.88 4.76 1.02
N TYR A 48 8.36 4.37 2.17
CA TYR A 48 9.05 3.61 3.18
C TYR A 48 8.40 2.25 3.38
N MET A 49 9.22 1.27 3.77
CA MET A 49 8.77 -0.03 4.22
C MET A 49 9.12 -0.15 5.71
N LYS A 50 8.12 -0.41 6.54
CA LYS A 50 8.26 -0.66 7.96
C LYS A 50 8.21 -2.17 8.18
N LEU A 51 9.31 -2.75 8.67
CA LEU A 51 9.41 -4.16 9.02
C LEU A 51 9.33 -4.29 10.55
N THR A 52 8.36 -5.02 11.08
CA THR A 52 8.18 -5.21 12.52
C THR A 52 8.53 -6.63 12.93
N HIS A 53 9.51 -6.75 13.80
CA HIS A 53 9.99 -8.00 14.38
C HIS A 53 9.43 -8.13 15.79
N ALA A 54 8.67 -9.18 16.05
CA ALA A 54 8.03 -9.45 17.34
C ALA A 54 8.42 -10.86 17.85
N PRO A 55 9.26 -10.96 18.89
CA PRO A 55 9.54 -12.25 19.53
C PRO A 55 8.27 -12.92 20.04
N GLU A 56 8.19 -14.23 19.87
CA GLU A 56 7.11 -15.02 20.43
C GLU A 56 7.43 -15.41 21.88
N ASN A 57 6.61 -14.96 22.83
CA ASN A 57 6.65 -15.35 24.25
C ASN A 57 7.98 -15.07 25.00
N THR A 58 8.80 -14.12 24.52
CA THR A 58 10.09 -13.76 25.15
C THR A 58 10.45 -12.29 24.95
N SER A 59 11.50 -11.81 25.63
CA SER A 59 11.99 -10.44 25.55
C SER A 59 13.05 -10.27 24.46
N ILE A 60 13.27 -9.03 24.04
CA ILE A 60 14.34 -8.68 23.11
C ILE A 60 15.63 -8.47 23.91
N GLU A 61 16.66 -9.22 23.59
CA GLU A 61 17.98 -9.09 24.23
C GLU A 61 18.90 -8.17 23.44
N THR A 62 19.02 -8.42 22.14
CA THR A 62 19.96 -7.71 21.25
C THR A 62 19.30 -7.45 19.91
N ILE A 63 19.65 -6.32 19.27
CA ILE A 63 19.33 -6.06 17.86
C ILE A 63 20.63 -6.10 17.06
N ILE A 64 20.65 -6.84 15.96
CA ILE A 64 21.78 -6.92 15.04
C ILE A 64 21.39 -6.44 13.64
N HIS A 65 22.36 -5.88 12.91
CA HIS A 65 22.28 -5.62 11.47
C HIS A 65 23.56 -6.08 10.81
N LYS A 66 23.45 -6.88 9.73
CA LYS A 66 24.61 -7.46 9.03
C LYS A 66 25.58 -8.19 9.98
N GLY A 67 25.01 -8.95 10.93
CA GLY A 67 25.76 -9.75 11.91
C GLY A 67 26.44 -8.95 13.04
N SER A 68 26.26 -7.62 13.09
CA SER A 68 26.84 -6.77 14.14
C SER A 68 25.76 -6.21 15.06
N GLY A 69 26.01 -6.23 16.37
CA GLY A 69 25.13 -5.63 17.37
C GLY A 69 25.03 -4.11 17.21
N LEU A 70 23.81 -3.58 17.35
CA LEU A 70 23.55 -2.16 17.30
C LEU A 70 23.89 -1.50 18.64
N SER A 71 24.67 -0.41 18.60
CA SER A 71 25.03 0.38 19.78
C SER A 71 24.06 1.54 20.01
N GLY A 72 23.93 1.98 21.27
CA GLY A 72 23.13 3.16 21.64
C GLY A 72 21.63 2.93 21.82
N ILE A 73 21.17 1.68 21.71
CA ILE A 73 19.81 1.26 22.01
C ILE A 73 19.83 0.53 23.36
N SER A 74 19.01 1.00 24.31
CA SER A 74 18.90 0.44 25.66
C SER A 74 17.44 0.15 26.00
N GLY A 75 17.19 -0.63 27.05
CA GLY A 75 15.82 -0.96 27.49
C GLY A 75 15.10 -1.99 26.61
N LEU A 76 15.81 -2.75 25.78
CA LEU A 76 15.22 -3.70 24.83
C LEU A 76 14.27 -4.71 25.48
N GLY A 77 14.60 -5.17 26.70
CA GLY A 77 13.81 -6.16 27.43
C GLY A 77 12.41 -5.68 27.83
N ASP A 78 12.15 -4.37 27.83
CA ASP A 78 10.86 -3.78 28.18
C ASP A 78 9.89 -3.69 26.97
N HIS A 79 10.38 -4.04 25.78
CA HIS A 79 9.63 -3.93 24.53
C HIS A 79 9.25 -5.30 23.96
N LYS A 80 8.07 -5.35 23.32
CA LYS A 80 7.54 -6.57 22.69
C LYS A 80 7.88 -6.67 21.19
N SER A 81 8.35 -5.60 20.59
CA SER A 81 8.62 -5.56 19.16
C SER A 81 9.65 -4.49 18.81
N VAL A 82 10.29 -4.67 17.66
CA VAL A 82 11.17 -3.70 17.01
C VAL A 82 10.66 -3.47 15.60
N SER A 83 10.28 -2.24 15.26
CA SER A 83 10.03 -1.88 13.87
C SER A 83 11.20 -1.12 13.27
N VAL A 84 11.57 -1.44 12.05
CA VAL A 84 12.62 -0.75 11.30
C VAL A 84 12.04 -0.19 10.02
N LEU A 85 12.27 1.09 9.78
CA LEU A 85 11.80 1.79 8.60
C LEU A 85 12.95 1.91 7.58
N TYR A 86 12.75 1.32 6.42
CA TYR A 86 13.63 1.36 5.27
C TYR A 86 13.07 2.27 4.19
N TRP A 87 13.94 2.79 3.34
CA TRP A 87 13.50 3.27 2.03
C TRP A 87 13.09 2.06 1.20
N SER A 88 11.88 2.06 0.61
CA SER A 88 11.38 0.88 -0.12
C SER A 88 12.27 0.49 -1.31
N SER A 89 13.02 1.43 -1.87
CA SER A 89 13.99 1.16 -2.93
C SER A 89 15.38 0.74 -2.41
N ASN A 90 15.61 0.71 -1.08
CA ASN A 90 16.89 0.32 -0.48
C ASN A 90 16.78 -0.18 0.98
N TYR A 91 16.80 -1.51 1.14
CA TYR A 91 16.81 -2.18 2.45
C TYR A 91 18.19 -2.27 3.12
N GLN A 92 19.26 -1.80 2.49
CA GLN A 92 20.62 -1.91 3.07
C GLN A 92 20.87 -0.93 4.21
N ASN A 93 20.12 0.17 4.22
CA ASN A 93 20.33 1.33 5.09
C ASN A 93 19.06 1.58 5.92
N PRO A 94 18.92 0.97 7.11
CA PRO A 94 17.78 1.21 7.99
C PRO A 94 17.76 2.67 8.39
N LEU A 95 16.65 3.39 8.15
CA LEU A 95 16.59 4.83 8.38
C LEU A 95 16.28 5.18 9.82
N LEU A 96 15.38 4.40 10.43
CA LEU A 96 14.84 4.65 11.76
C LEU A 96 14.45 3.32 12.41
N ILE A 97 14.64 3.21 13.73
CA ILE A 97 14.17 2.07 14.54
C ILE A 97 13.14 2.59 15.54
N GLN A 98 12.05 1.86 15.72
CA GLN A 98 10.99 2.10 16.69
C GLN A 98 10.92 0.91 17.64
N LEU A 99 10.94 1.14 18.95
CA LEU A 99 10.71 0.09 19.95
C LEU A 99 9.26 0.10 20.45
N GLY A 100 8.63 -1.07 20.43
CA GLY A 100 7.26 -1.31 20.90
C GLY A 100 6.15 -0.70 20.03
N GLU A 101 4.93 -0.81 20.54
CA GLU A 101 3.72 -0.23 19.94
C GLU A 101 3.23 0.97 20.76
N GLY A 102 2.86 2.07 20.11
CA GLY A 102 2.18 3.21 20.74
C GLY A 102 3.11 4.24 21.40
N MET A 103 3.83 3.89 22.47
CA MET A 103 4.72 4.83 23.20
C MET A 103 6.02 5.18 22.45
N ASN A 104 6.22 4.54 21.29
CA ASN A 104 7.14 4.87 20.20
C ASN A 104 8.47 5.51 20.61
N GLU A 105 9.36 4.70 21.16
CA GLU A 105 10.75 5.13 21.29
C GLU A 105 11.43 5.02 19.92
N TYR A 106 11.64 6.17 19.28
CA TYR A 106 12.30 6.23 17.99
C TYR A 106 13.79 6.46 18.15
N TYR A 107 14.59 5.79 17.31
CA TYR A 107 16.03 5.90 17.26
C TYR A 107 16.45 6.21 15.83
N THR A 108 17.38 7.16 15.71
CA THR A 108 18.04 7.47 14.43
C THR A 108 19.54 7.27 14.54
N TRP A 109 20.15 6.90 13.44
CA TRP A 109 21.60 6.75 13.35
C TRP A 109 22.29 8.12 13.31
N ASN A 110 23.39 8.26 14.04
CA ASN A 110 24.28 9.42 13.95
C ASN A 110 25.56 9.07 13.17
N ASN A 111 26.38 10.06 12.84
CA ASN A 111 27.60 9.83 12.04
C ASN A 111 28.69 8.97 12.74
N ASN A 112 28.50 8.59 14.01
CA ASN A 112 29.46 7.82 14.81
C ASN A 112 29.03 6.35 14.97
N ASP A 113 28.27 5.84 14.01
CA ASP A 113 27.76 4.46 13.99
C ASP A 113 27.00 4.06 15.27
N THR A 114 26.33 5.03 15.89
CA THR A 114 25.57 4.84 17.13
C THR A 114 24.12 5.29 16.93
N TRP A 115 23.17 4.49 17.41
CA TRP A 115 21.76 4.89 17.43
C TRP A 115 21.51 5.84 18.60
N THR A 116 20.71 6.88 18.37
CA THR A 116 20.38 7.86 19.39
C THR A 116 18.87 8.00 19.48
N LYS A 117 18.33 7.83 20.69
CA LYS A 117 16.91 8.02 21.00
C LYS A 117 16.47 9.44 20.64
N GLN A 118 15.34 9.56 19.96
CA GLN A 118 14.75 10.80 19.46
C GLN A 118 13.41 11.05 20.16
N GLY A 119 13.43 11.76 21.27
CA GLY A 119 12.21 12.05 22.05
C GLY A 119 11.22 13.02 21.39
N SER A 120 11.57 13.61 20.23
CA SER A 120 10.71 14.58 19.52
C SER A 120 9.89 13.98 18.39
N ILE A 121 10.11 12.71 18.03
CA ILE A 121 9.44 12.11 16.87
C ILE A 121 8.02 11.68 17.26
N THR A 122 7.05 12.35 16.65
CA THR A 122 5.62 12.06 16.72
C THR A 122 5.13 11.53 15.37
N ALA A 123 3.91 10.99 15.31
CA ALA A 123 3.35 10.44 14.08
C ALA A 123 3.27 11.48 12.94
N ASP A 124 2.96 12.74 13.26
CA ASP A 124 2.83 13.85 12.31
C ASP A 124 4.17 14.30 11.70
N ILE A 125 5.28 14.16 12.43
CA ILE A 125 6.61 14.52 11.91
C ILE A 125 7.44 13.31 11.46
N LEU A 126 6.97 12.08 11.70
CA LEU A 126 7.69 10.84 11.38
C LEU A 126 8.13 10.80 9.91
N LYS A 127 7.23 11.12 8.97
CA LYS A 127 7.56 11.17 7.54
C LYS A 127 8.70 12.14 7.24
N SER A 128 8.61 13.37 7.78
CA SER A 128 9.64 14.39 7.59
C SER A 128 11.02 13.95 8.12
N LYS A 129 11.03 13.22 9.25
CA LYS A 129 12.23 12.64 9.84
C LYS A 129 12.81 11.52 8.99
N LEU A 130 11.98 10.63 8.46
CA LEU A 130 12.40 9.60 7.50
C LEU A 130 12.99 10.22 6.23
N ASP A 131 12.32 11.21 5.65
CA ASP A 131 12.80 11.94 4.47
C ASP A 131 14.17 12.60 4.72
N GLY A 132 14.39 13.13 5.93
CA GLY A 132 15.70 13.67 6.33
C GLY A 132 16.78 12.61 6.43
N GLN A 133 16.50 11.49 7.11
CA GLN A 133 17.41 10.35 7.19
C GLN A 133 17.72 9.77 5.80
N ASN A 134 16.71 9.68 4.94
CA ASN A 134 16.86 9.16 3.58
C ASN A 134 17.71 10.09 2.71
N CYS A 135 17.54 11.42 2.81
CA CYS A 135 18.44 12.35 2.12
C CYS A 135 19.89 12.19 2.59
N ILE A 136 20.13 12.14 3.90
CA ILE A 136 21.49 12.07 4.43
C ILE A 136 22.20 10.79 3.97
N ARG A 137 21.50 9.65 4.06
CA ARG A 137 22.10 8.31 3.95
C ARG A 137 22.04 7.73 2.54
N ASN A 138 20.94 7.97 1.82
CA ASN A 138 20.71 7.44 0.48
C ASN A 138 20.80 8.50 -0.62
N LYS A 139 21.06 9.78 -0.27
CA LYS A 139 21.06 10.90 -1.22
C LYS A 139 19.76 10.98 -2.02
N ALA A 140 18.66 10.66 -1.34
CA ALA A 140 17.32 10.68 -1.91
C ALA A 140 16.59 11.96 -1.44
N HIS A 141 16.24 12.82 -2.38
CA HIS A 141 15.80 14.19 -2.10
C HIS A 141 14.29 14.35 -2.25
N THR A 142 13.72 15.26 -1.47
CA THR A 142 12.35 15.75 -1.67
C THR A 142 12.38 17.00 -2.54
N PHE A 143 11.59 17.02 -3.61
CA PHE A 143 11.51 18.16 -4.52
C PHE A 143 10.31 19.02 -4.20
N ASN A 144 10.47 20.35 -4.28
CA ASN A 144 9.36 21.28 -4.19
C ASN A 144 9.04 21.79 -5.59
N ILE A 145 7.99 21.24 -6.20
CA ILE A 145 7.59 21.52 -7.57
C ILE A 145 6.92 22.89 -7.74
N SER A 146 6.67 23.63 -6.65
CA SER A 146 6.17 25.01 -6.72
C SER A 146 7.28 26.05 -6.90
N LYS A 147 8.55 25.62 -6.89
CA LYS A 147 9.70 26.53 -7.00
C LYS A 147 10.03 26.82 -8.46
N GLU A 148 10.23 28.11 -8.74
CA GLU A 148 10.61 28.64 -10.06
C GLU A 148 12.06 29.16 -10.08
N SER A 149 12.74 29.11 -8.94
CA SER A 149 14.14 29.48 -8.77
C SER A 149 14.85 28.54 -7.81
N ASP A 150 16.19 28.57 -7.83
CA ASP A 150 17.06 27.75 -6.98
C ASP A 150 16.64 27.77 -5.51
N TYR A 151 16.70 26.61 -4.86
CA TYR A 151 16.31 26.45 -3.45
C TYR A 151 17.14 25.40 -2.74
N GLN A 152 17.08 25.38 -1.40
CA GLN A 152 17.70 24.33 -0.60
C GLN A 152 16.79 23.12 -0.48
N CYS A 153 17.36 21.91 -0.55
CA CYS A 153 16.62 20.68 -0.31
C CYS A 153 15.87 20.78 1.03
N PRO A 154 14.54 20.56 1.08
CA PRO A 154 13.76 20.78 2.30
C PRO A 154 14.12 19.84 3.47
N ASN A 155 14.78 18.71 3.19
CA ASN A 155 14.97 17.62 4.15
C ASN A 155 16.42 17.43 4.62
N CYS A 156 17.39 18.14 4.04
CA CYS A 156 18.79 18.03 4.42
C CYS A 156 19.54 19.33 4.13
N THR A 157 20.51 19.64 4.98
CA THR A 157 21.30 20.87 4.87
C THR A 157 22.41 20.73 3.83
N GLY A 158 22.79 21.85 3.21
CA GLY A 158 23.94 21.92 2.30
C GLY A 158 23.72 21.31 0.91
N THR A 159 22.50 20.91 0.56
CA THR A 159 22.16 20.45 -0.79
C THR A 159 21.26 21.47 -1.49
N SER A 160 21.77 22.12 -2.53
CA SER A 160 20.99 23.00 -3.39
C SER A 160 20.32 22.24 -4.52
N ILE A 161 19.07 22.60 -4.82
CA ILE A 161 18.36 22.25 -6.04
C ILE A 161 18.46 23.45 -6.99
N LEU A 162 19.10 23.23 -8.13
CA LEU A 162 19.20 24.18 -9.23
C LEU A 162 17.96 24.09 -10.11
N ILE A 163 17.45 25.23 -10.57
CA ILE A 163 16.36 25.31 -11.54
C ILE A 163 16.85 25.97 -12.82
N ILE A 164 16.57 25.32 -13.95
CA ILE A 164 16.73 25.91 -15.28
C ILE A 164 15.33 26.12 -15.85
N SER A 165 14.98 27.37 -16.15
CA SER A 165 13.68 27.70 -16.75
C SER A 165 13.76 27.78 -18.27
N GLN A 166 12.68 27.37 -18.93
CA GLN A 166 12.43 27.64 -20.34
C GLN A 166 10.99 28.14 -20.50
N HIS A 167 10.82 29.08 -21.41
CA HIS A 167 9.58 29.82 -21.61
C HIS A 167 9.13 29.63 -23.05
N GLU A 168 8.11 28.80 -23.23
CA GLU A 168 7.47 28.57 -24.53
C GLU A 168 6.26 29.49 -24.72
N ASP A 169 5.63 29.52 -25.88
CA ASP A 169 4.48 30.40 -26.11
C ASP A 169 3.28 30.07 -25.20
N ASN A 170 3.04 28.77 -24.94
CA ASN A 170 1.81 28.29 -24.28
C ASN A 170 2.04 27.82 -22.83
N TYR A 171 3.28 27.60 -22.43
CA TYR A 171 3.62 27.07 -21.13
C TYR A 171 5.01 27.51 -20.69
N ASP A 172 5.29 27.35 -19.40
CA ASP A 172 6.62 27.49 -18.82
C ASP A 172 7.03 26.12 -18.27
N TYR A 173 8.31 25.79 -18.33
CA TYR A 173 8.80 24.64 -17.58
C TYR A 173 10.11 24.93 -16.85
N TYR A 174 10.26 24.26 -15.72
CA TYR A 174 11.35 24.43 -14.77
C TYR A 174 11.99 23.06 -14.56
N ALA A 175 13.24 22.90 -15.00
CA ALA A 175 14.01 21.68 -14.83
C ALA A 175 14.81 21.74 -13.53
N HIS A 176 14.52 20.82 -12.60
CA HIS A 176 15.15 20.70 -11.30
C HIS A 176 16.33 19.72 -11.35
N TYR A 177 17.48 20.14 -10.81
CA TYR A 177 18.69 19.33 -10.69
C TYR A 177 19.26 19.41 -9.27
N VAL A 178 19.85 18.33 -8.79
CA VAL A 178 20.66 18.39 -7.56
C VAL A 178 22.05 18.93 -7.91
N LEU A 179 22.44 20.08 -7.33
CA LEU A 179 23.67 20.78 -7.71
C LEU A 179 24.94 19.92 -7.53
N ALA A 180 25.01 19.16 -6.43
CA ALA A 180 26.11 18.23 -6.16
C ALA A 180 26.19 17.07 -7.18
N SER A 181 25.17 16.92 -8.03
CA SER A 181 25.02 15.85 -9.00
C SER A 181 24.90 16.38 -10.43
N ARG A 182 25.35 17.60 -10.75
CA ARG A 182 25.23 18.19 -12.11
C ARG A 182 25.76 17.32 -13.26
N LEU A 183 26.64 16.36 -12.99
CA LEU A 183 27.17 15.42 -13.97
C LEU A 183 26.76 13.96 -13.69
N GLY A 184 25.86 13.74 -12.75
CA GLY A 184 25.46 12.42 -12.28
C GLY A 184 23.96 12.32 -12.06
N SER A 185 23.53 11.15 -11.63
CA SER A 185 22.13 10.90 -11.31
C SER A 185 21.89 11.02 -9.81
N PHE A 186 20.70 11.48 -9.43
CA PHE A 186 20.26 11.56 -8.03
C PHE A 186 19.05 10.65 -7.78
N SER A 187 18.64 10.54 -6.52
CA SER A 187 17.42 9.84 -6.15
C SER A 187 16.36 10.81 -5.62
N THR A 188 15.10 10.46 -5.79
CA THR A 188 13.95 11.23 -5.30
C THR A 188 13.18 10.40 -4.28
N THR A 189 12.71 11.02 -3.20
CA THR A 189 11.83 10.35 -2.23
C THR A 189 10.38 10.71 -2.44
N SER A 190 10.11 12.01 -2.53
CA SER A 190 8.75 12.56 -2.50
C SER A 190 8.73 13.95 -3.12
N PHE A 191 7.53 14.49 -3.30
CA PHE A 191 7.30 15.79 -3.91
C PHE A 191 6.38 16.64 -3.04
N LYS A 192 6.64 17.95 -3.02
CA LYS A 192 5.79 18.96 -2.40
C LYS A 192 5.39 20.02 -3.41
N ASP A 193 4.17 20.49 -3.29
CA ASP A 193 3.72 21.75 -3.89
C ASP A 193 3.59 22.76 -2.75
N ASP A 194 4.60 23.62 -2.62
CA ASP A 194 4.84 24.45 -1.45
C ASP A 194 4.97 23.61 -0.15
N LYS A 195 3.95 23.63 0.70
CA LYS A 195 3.90 22.84 1.95
C LYS A 195 3.17 21.51 1.79
N ASN A 196 2.45 21.32 0.69
CA ASN A 196 1.53 20.19 0.52
C ASN A 196 2.22 19.00 -0.13
N TRP A 197 2.15 17.83 0.50
CA TRP A 197 2.62 16.58 -0.09
C TRP A 197 1.83 16.22 -1.34
N GLN A 198 2.55 15.71 -2.33
CA GLN A 198 1.98 15.21 -3.58
C GLN A 198 2.00 13.68 -3.57
N LEU A 199 0.91 13.06 -3.99
CA LEU A 199 0.72 11.60 -4.05
C LEU A 199 0.71 11.10 -5.50
N GLY A 200 1.03 9.83 -5.72
CA GLY A 200 1.05 9.22 -7.06
C GLY A 200 2.31 9.51 -7.88
N LEU A 201 3.32 10.14 -7.26
CA LEU A 201 4.64 10.34 -7.83
C LEU A 201 5.62 9.37 -7.15
N PRO A 202 6.20 8.40 -7.88
CA PRO A 202 7.02 7.37 -7.26
C PRO A 202 8.37 7.92 -6.79
N SER A 203 8.89 7.31 -5.72
CA SER A 203 10.31 7.43 -5.37
C SER A 203 11.15 6.69 -6.39
N VAL A 204 12.08 7.39 -7.05
CA VAL A 204 12.89 6.85 -8.15
C VAL A 204 14.37 7.08 -7.91
N LYS A 205 15.19 6.15 -8.43
CA LYS A 205 16.65 6.23 -8.44
C LYS A 205 17.13 6.68 -9.81
N ASN A 206 18.38 7.13 -9.86
CA ASN A 206 19.08 7.42 -11.11
C ASN A 206 18.38 8.48 -12.00
N VAL A 207 17.74 9.47 -11.38
CA VAL A 207 17.13 10.61 -12.05
C VAL A 207 18.20 11.60 -12.47
N GLN A 208 18.15 12.06 -13.71
CA GLN A 208 19.04 13.09 -14.25
C GLN A 208 18.43 14.49 -14.09
N SER A 209 17.14 14.61 -14.38
CA SER A 209 16.40 15.86 -14.29
C SER A 209 14.92 15.61 -13.98
N ILE A 210 14.27 16.60 -13.36
CA ILE A 210 12.81 16.61 -13.18
C ILE A 210 12.29 17.90 -13.80
N SER A 211 11.60 17.80 -14.93
CA SER A 211 10.98 18.96 -15.58
C SER A 211 9.55 19.13 -15.09
N VAL A 212 9.22 20.33 -14.63
CA VAL A 212 7.91 20.68 -14.07
C VAL A 212 7.26 21.74 -14.96
N TYR A 213 6.09 21.42 -15.52
CA TYR A 213 5.41 22.24 -16.53
C TYR A 213 4.18 22.95 -15.97
N TRP A 214 4.02 24.21 -16.38
CA TRP A 214 2.99 25.14 -15.93
C TRP A 214 2.27 25.79 -17.10
N THR A 215 0.98 26.07 -16.95
CA THR A 215 0.25 26.91 -17.90
C THR A 215 0.64 28.38 -17.74
N LYS A 216 0.56 29.17 -18.83
CA LYS A 216 0.83 30.62 -18.79
C LYS A 216 -0.10 31.42 -17.89
N SER A 217 -1.29 30.91 -17.61
CA SER A 217 -2.25 31.55 -16.70
C SER A 217 -1.73 31.64 -15.26
N ARG A 218 -0.61 30.97 -14.94
CA ARG A 218 0.04 30.87 -13.61
C ARG A 218 -0.92 30.28 -12.57
N GLY A 219 -0.56 29.12 -12.03
CA GLY A 219 -1.46 28.32 -11.19
C GLY A 219 -0.71 27.30 -10.35
N LYS A 220 -0.98 26.02 -10.56
CA LYS A 220 -0.17 24.91 -10.03
C LYS A 220 0.51 24.20 -11.20
N PRO A 221 1.65 23.53 -11.00
CA PRO A 221 2.24 22.71 -12.05
C PRO A 221 1.30 21.55 -12.36
N LEU A 222 1.11 21.21 -13.63
CA LEU A 222 0.12 20.21 -14.07
C LEU A 222 0.75 18.96 -14.68
N LEU A 223 2.00 19.05 -15.12
CA LEU A 223 2.71 17.97 -15.79
C LEU A 223 4.16 17.90 -15.29
N ILE A 224 4.66 16.69 -15.07
CA ILE A 224 6.01 16.40 -14.62
C ILE A 224 6.63 15.37 -15.56
N HIS A 225 7.89 15.56 -15.91
CA HIS A 225 8.69 14.61 -16.68
C HIS A 225 9.92 14.20 -15.88
N TYR A 226 10.13 12.88 -15.75
CA TYR A 226 11.36 12.31 -15.22
C TYR A 226 12.24 11.83 -16.36
N GLU A 227 13.49 12.30 -16.34
CA GLU A 227 14.54 11.73 -17.17
C GLU A 227 15.38 10.77 -16.32
N GLN A 228 15.19 9.47 -16.52
CA GLN A 228 15.84 8.40 -15.76
C GLN A 228 16.79 7.61 -16.68
N GLY A 229 18.10 7.78 -16.47
CA GLY A 229 19.10 7.18 -17.35
C GLY A 229 18.96 7.59 -18.83
N PHE A 230 19.45 6.75 -19.75
CA PHE A 230 19.51 7.10 -21.19
C PHE A 230 18.21 6.83 -21.96
N HIS A 231 17.28 6.03 -21.43
CA HIS A 231 16.13 5.54 -22.18
C HIS A 231 14.81 5.52 -21.40
N GLU A 232 14.81 5.72 -20.09
CA GLU A 232 13.58 5.69 -19.30
C GLU A 232 13.07 7.11 -19.11
N ARG A 233 11.87 7.34 -19.63
CA ARG A 233 11.13 8.58 -19.49
C ARG A 233 9.75 8.26 -18.96
N SER A 234 9.37 8.93 -17.89
CA SER A 234 8.02 8.84 -17.34
C SER A 234 7.42 10.22 -17.25
N TRP A 235 6.18 10.34 -17.70
CA TRP A 235 5.39 11.54 -17.61
C TRP A 235 4.28 11.34 -16.59
N PHE A 236 4.06 12.33 -15.75
CA PHE A 236 3.02 12.32 -14.74
C PHE A 236 2.16 13.56 -14.88
N ARG A 237 0.86 13.36 -14.82
CA ARG A 237 -0.11 14.44 -14.87
C ARG A 237 -0.85 14.57 -13.56
N ARG A 238 -1.03 15.80 -13.09
CA ARG A 238 -1.87 16.08 -11.92
C ARG A 238 -3.31 15.67 -12.24
N ASN A 239 -3.99 14.97 -11.33
CA ASN A 239 -5.31 14.45 -11.65
C ASN A 239 -6.38 15.55 -11.86
N THR A 240 -6.30 16.64 -11.12
CA THR A 240 -7.10 17.87 -11.31
C THR A 240 -6.17 19.09 -11.31
N THR A 241 -6.65 20.25 -11.75
CA THR A 241 -5.82 21.48 -11.80
C THR A 241 -5.35 21.97 -10.44
N ASP A 242 -6.07 21.64 -9.37
CA ASP A 242 -5.86 22.12 -8.00
C ASP A 242 -5.56 21.02 -6.97
N GLY A 243 -5.74 19.75 -7.33
CA GLY A 243 -5.57 18.60 -6.43
C GLY A 243 -4.11 18.31 -6.10
N SER A 244 -3.83 17.32 -5.25
CA SER A 244 -2.45 16.94 -4.85
C SER A 244 -2.04 15.54 -5.29
N THR A 245 -2.86 14.88 -6.12
CA THR A 245 -2.60 13.54 -6.64
C THR A 245 -2.16 13.62 -8.10
N TRP A 246 -1.31 12.68 -8.49
CA TRP A 246 -0.73 12.56 -9.81
C TRP A 246 -0.94 11.15 -10.35
N SER A 247 -0.92 11.00 -11.65
CA SER A 247 -0.94 9.69 -12.29
C SER A 247 0.03 9.66 -13.45
N GLU A 248 0.72 8.53 -13.59
CA GLU A 248 1.57 8.28 -14.75
C GLU A 248 0.71 8.31 -16.01
N ILE A 249 1.24 8.94 -17.06
CA ILE A 249 0.65 8.88 -18.39
C ILE A 249 1.08 7.57 -19.02
N GLY A 250 0.09 6.74 -19.38
CA GLY A 250 0.35 5.41 -19.90
C GLY A 250 1.16 5.42 -21.20
N LYS A 251 2.00 4.40 -21.40
CA LYS A 251 2.82 4.27 -22.63
C LYS A 251 1.99 4.08 -23.90
N ALA A 252 0.74 3.64 -23.74
CA ALA A 252 -0.23 3.51 -24.83
C ALA A 252 -1.12 4.75 -25.01
N ASP A 253 -0.95 5.80 -24.20
CA ASP A 253 -1.69 7.04 -24.32
C ASP A 253 -1.26 7.80 -25.59
N GLN A 254 -2.22 8.16 -26.44
CA GLN A 254 -1.95 8.86 -27.70
C GLN A 254 -1.37 10.27 -27.49
N ASN A 255 -1.57 10.84 -26.30
CA ASN A 255 -1.09 12.17 -25.95
C ASN A 255 0.26 12.11 -25.19
N LEU A 256 0.89 10.94 -25.06
CA LEU A 256 2.20 10.84 -24.42
C LEU A 256 3.28 11.60 -25.21
N PRO A 257 3.95 12.61 -24.62
CA PRO A 257 5.04 13.31 -25.26
C PRO A 257 6.26 12.40 -25.43
N GLU A 258 6.85 12.38 -26.62
CA GLU A 258 8.05 11.55 -26.88
C GLU A 258 9.32 12.19 -26.28
N HIS A 259 9.35 13.51 -26.22
CA HIS A 259 10.46 14.32 -25.74
C HIS A 259 9.95 15.67 -25.20
N THR A 260 10.80 16.40 -24.50
CA THR A 260 10.47 17.70 -23.88
C THR A 260 10.13 18.81 -24.88
N SER A 261 10.43 18.63 -26.17
CA SER A 261 10.07 19.54 -27.26
C SER A 261 8.83 19.09 -28.06
N ASP A 262 8.02 18.15 -27.55
CA ASP A 262 6.76 17.71 -28.18
C ASP A 262 5.63 18.67 -27.77
N ASP A 263 5.74 19.92 -28.22
CA ASP A 263 4.90 21.03 -27.76
C ASP A 263 3.41 20.78 -27.94
N GLY A 264 3.03 20.12 -29.04
CA GLY A 264 1.63 19.81 -29.35
C GLY A 264 0.99 18.91 -28.29
N LYS A 265 1.68 17.82 -27.92
CA LYS A 265 1.18 16.88 -26.91
C LYS A 265 1.29 17.45 -25.49
N ILE A 266 2.39 18.15 -25.18
CA ILE A 266 2.56 18.84 -23.89
C ILE A 266 1.43 19.85 -23.67
N LYS A 267 1.17 20.71 -24.67
CA LYS A 267 0.07 21.68 -24.62
C LYS A 267 -1.28 21.01 -24.39
N LYS A 268 -1.58 19.94 -25.14
CA LYS A 268 -2.84 19.20 -25.01
C LYS A 268 -3.04 18.69 -23.58
N LEU A 269 -2.02 18.08 -22.97
CA LEU A 269 -2.08 17.57 -21.61
C LEU A 269 -2.27 18.70 -20.57
N LEU A 270 -1.62 19.85 -20.77
CA LEU A 270 -1.77 21.02 -19.91
C LEU A 270 -3.16 21.67 -19.98
N GLU A 271 -3.85 21.55 -21.12
CA GLU A 271 -5.20 22.10 -21.33
C GLU A 271 -6.33 21.19 -20.81
N GLU A 272 -6.06 19.92 -20.52
CA GLU A 272 -7.04 19.01 -19.95
C GLU A 272 -7.50 19.47 -18.54
N ALA A 273 -8.80 19.43 -18.25
CA ALA A 273 -9.29 19.80 -16.91
C ALA A 273 -8.94 18.75 -15.84
N SER A 274 -8.91 17.48 -16.24
CA SER A 274 -8.65 16.34 -15.36
C SER A 274 -8.07 15.16 -16.11
N TYR A 275 -7.28 14.33 -15.43
CA TYR A 275 -6.71 13.10 -15.97
C TYR A 275 -6.82 11.96 -14.97
N TYR A 276 -7.41 10.86 -15.39
CA TYR A 276 -7.50 9.62 -14.62
C TYR A 276 -7.29 8.46 -15.59
N PRO A 277 -6.18 7.71 -15.51
CA PRO A 277 -5.96 6.59 -16.41
C PRO A 277 -7.06 5.55 -16.22
N LEU A 278 -7.47 4.94 -17.33
CA LEU A 278 -8.48 3.89 -17.37
C LEU A 278 -7.78 2.53 -17.37
N ILE A 279 -7.73 1.87 -16.21
CA ILE A 279 -6.95 0.64 -15.99
C ILE A 279 -7.84 -0.60 -15.79
N THR A 280 -7.29 -1.79 -16.01
CA THR A 280 -7.92 -3.09 -15.75
C THR A 280 -7.01 -3.91 -14.82
N PRO A 281 -7.12 -3.74 -13.49
CA PRO A 281 -6.29 -4.48 -12.55
C PRO A 281 -6.54 -5.98 -12.64
N ASP A 282 -5.47 -6.77 -12.69
CA ASP A 282 -5.51 -8.22 -12.54
C ASP A 282 -5.27 -8.57 -11.06
N LEU A 283 -6.30 -9.13 -10.42
CA LEU A 283 -6.32 -9.45 -9.00
C LEU A 283 -5.58 -10.74 -8.65
N SER A 284 -5.18 -11.54 -9.66
CA SER A 284 -4.37 -12.74 -9.41
C SER A 284 -2.88 -12.45 -9.26
N ILE A 285 -2.45 -11.19 -9.35
CA ILE A 285 -1.08 -10.74 -9.11
C ILE A 285 -0.93 -10.34 -7.64
N PHE A 286 0.08 -10.87 -6.94
CA PHE A 286 0.05 -10.97 -5.48
C PHE A 286 1.38 -10.81 -4.74
N THR A 287 2.46 -10.60 -5.48
CA THR A 287 3.75 -10.29 -4.88
C THR A 287 3.87 -8.77 -4.72
N ASP A 288 4.79 -8.27 -3.89
CA ASP A 288 5.19 -6.85 -3.81
C ASP A 288 5.85 -6.38 -5.12
N ALA A 289 5.10 -6.55 -6.20
CA ALA A 289 5.50 -6.41 -7.57
C ALA A 289 4.82 -5.21 -8.18
N HIS A 290 5.51 -4.72 -9.20
CA HIS A 290 4.94 -3.82 -10.17
C HIS A 290 4.56 -4.64 -11.39
N TYR A 291 3.32 -4.52 -11.83
CA TYR A 291 2.92 -5.07 -13.11
C TYR A 291 2.31 -3.99 -14.00
N PRO A 292 2.60 -4.00 -15.30
CA PRO A 292 2.00 -3.05 -16.22
C PRO A 292 0.52 -3.42 -16.43
N ASP A 293 -0.36 -2.43 -16.33
CA ASP A 293 -1.72 -2.53 -16.85
C ASP A 293 -1.68 -2.89 -18.34
N ARG A 294 -2.52 -3.83 -18.77
CA ARG A 294 -2.50 -4.32 -20.16
C ARG A 294 -2.90 -3.28 -21.20
N ASN A 295 -3.67 -2.27 -20.80
CA ASN A 295 -4.20 -1.27 -21.72
C ASN A 295 -3.27 -0.06 -21.79
N MET A 296 -2.96 0.53 -20.63
CA MET A 296 -2.22 1.78 -20.52
C MET A 296 -0.72 1.56 -20.31
N ASN A 297 -0.29 0.33 -19.97
CA ASN A 297 1.11 0.02 -19.64
C ASN A 297 1.65 0.92 -18.51
N ILE A 298 0.77 1.21 -17.53
CA ILE A 298 1.10 1.91 -16.29
C ILE A 298 1.39 0.87 -15.22
N ASN A 299 2.43 1.08 -14.42
CA ASN A 299 2.77 0.14 -13.35
C ASN A 299 1.77 0.23 -12.19
N ILE A 300 1.03 -0.86 -11.98
CA ILE A 300 0.18 -1.08 -10.80
C ILE A 300 1.05 -1.68 -9.71
N THR A 301 0.95 -1.13 -8.50
CA THR A 301 1.62 -1.68 -7.30
C THR A 301 0.64 -2.54 -6.53
N VAL A 302 1.06 -3.76 -6.19
CA VAL A 302 0.34 -4.62 -5.26
C VAL A 302 1.00 -4.53 -3.89
N ARG A 303 0.19 -4.42 -2.84
CA ARG A 303 0.64 -4.50 -1.45
C ARG A 303 -0.06 -5.67 -0.79
N THR A 304 0.73 -6.54 -0.19
CA THR A 304 0.24 -7.76 0.42
C THR A 304 0.23 -7.60 1.94
N SER A 305 -0.78 -8.15 2.60
CA SER A 305 -0.75 -8.37 4.03
C SER A 305 -1.52 -9.63 4.41
N SER A 306 -0.96 -10.40 5.34
CA SER A 306 -1.71 -11.46 6.01
C SER A 306 -2.72 -10.84 6.98
N LEU A 307 -3.83 -11.53 7.16
CA LEU A 307 -4.86 -11.26 8.13
C LEU A 307 -5.03 -12.51 9.01
N ASP A 308 -5.64 -12.33 10.18
CA ASP A 308 -5.94 -13.46 11.07
C ASP A 308 -6.79 -14.53 10.38
N ASN A 309 -6.69 -15.77 10.87
CA ASN A 309 -7.43 -16.93 10.36
C ASN A 309 -7.09 -17.34 8.91
N GLY A 310 -5.85 -17.07 8.48
CA GLY A 310 -5.34 -17.52 7.19
C GLY A 310 -5.93 -16.77 6.00
N TYR A 311 -6.43 -15.54 6.19
CA TYR A 311 -6.83 -14.69 5.07
C TYR A 311 -5.66 -13.84 4.60
N TRP A 312 -5.68 -13.49 3.32
CA TRP A 312 -4.70 -12.62 2.70
C TRP A 312 -5.38 -11.46 1.99
N LYS A 313 -4.73 -10.30 2.04
CA LYS A 313 -5.19 -9.05 1.44
C LYS A 313 -4.17 -8.59 0.41
N TYR A 314 -4.63 -8.30 -0.81
CA TYR A 314 -3.80 -7.76 -1.90
C TYR A 314 -4.40 -6.45 -2.39
N LYS A 315 -3.77 -5.33 -2.07
CA LYS A 315 -4.21 -3.98 -2.43
C LYS A 315 -3.47 -3.50 -3.68
N HIS A 316 -4.18 -3.37 -4.79
CA HIS A 316 -3.69 -2.83 -6.05
C HIS A 316 -3.95 -1.32 -6.10
N SER A 317 -2.91 -0.53 -6.41
CA SER A 317 -3.01 0.93 -6.48
C SER A 317 -1.94 1.55 -7.36
N LEU A 318 -2.09 2.84 -7.67
CA LEU A 318 -1.08 3.66 -8.34
C LEU A 318 -0.26 4.50 -7.34
N ARG A 319 0.05 3.94 -6.16
CA ARG A 319 0.85 4.61 -5.09
C ARG A 319 0.30 5.99 -4.68
N GLY A 320 -1.02 6.06 -4.51
CA GLY A 320 -1.75 7.30 -4.22
C GLY A 320 -2.18 8.10 -5.44
N GLY A 321 -1.77 7.67 -6.64
CA GLY A 321 -2.39 8.10 -7.88
C GLY A 321 -3.81 7.57 -8.01
N LEU A 322 -4.65 8.34 -8.68
CA LEU A 322 -6.08 8.07 -8.83
C LEU A 322 -6.38 7.53 -10.22
N PHE A 323 -7.37 6.64 -10.34
CA PHE A 323 -7.70 6.02 -11.62
C PHE A 323 -9.20 5.76 -11.77
N LYS A 324 -9.61 5.43 -13.00
CA LYS A 324 -10.92 4.86 -13.31
C LYS A 324 -10.75 3.39 -13.69
N LEU A 325 -11.72 2.55 -13.34
CA LEU A 325 -11.73 1.17 -13.79
C LEU A 325 -12.32 1.07 -15.19
N LYS A 326 -11.67 0.28 -16.05
CA LYS A 326 -12.26 -0.27 -17.27
C LYS A 326 -12.98 -1.58 -16.99
N GLY A 327 -12.49 -2.31 -16.00
CA GLY A 327 -12.90 -3.65 -15.60
C GLY A 327 -11.97 -4.18 -14.52
N VAL A 328 -12.21 -5.40 -14.07
CA VAL A 328 -11.38 -6.11 -13.11
C VAL A 328 -11.15 -7.51 -13.65
N GLU A 329 -9.89 -7.93 -13.71
CA GLU A 329 -9.49 -9.26 -14.18
C GLU A 329 -9.02 -10.13 -13.02
N HIS A 330 -9.13 -11.45 -13.21
CA HIS A 330 -8.42 -12.45 -12.41
C HIS A 330 -7.94 -13.54 -13.36
N ASN A 331 -6.61 -13.72 -13.46
CA ASN A 331 -5.99 -14.63 -14.43
C ASN A 331 -6.56 -14.42 -15.84
N VAL A 332 -6.57 -13.18 -16.32
CA VAL A 332 -7.12 -12.75 -17.63
C VAL A 332 -8.64 -12.77 -17.78
N ASN A 333 -9.38 -13.36 -16.82
CA ASN A 333 -10.83 -13.44 -16.91
C ASN A 333 -11.47 -12.20 -16.28
N ILE A 334 -12.35 -11.52 -17.03
CA ILE A 334 -13.11 -10.39 -16.50
C ILE A 334 -14.08 -10.88 -15.43
N LEU A 335 -14.02 -10.28 -14.25
CA LEU A 335 -14.92 -10.54 -13.14
C LEU A 335 -16.27 -9.85 -13.39
N GLY A 336 -17.28 -10.63 -13.75
CA GLY A 336 -18.63 -10.13 -14.05
C GLY A 336 -19.33 -9.60 -12.80
N GLY A 337 -20.08 -8.51 -12.94
CA GLY A 337 -20.84 -7.88 -11.84
C GLY A 337 -20.07 -6.82 -11.05
N ILE A 338 -18.75 -6.72 -11.22
CA ILE A 338 -17.96 -5.56 -10.78
C ILE A 338 -17.99 -4.52 -11.91
N THR A 339 -19.10 -3.79 -11.99
CA THR A 339 -19.30 -2.82 -13.07
C THR A 339 -18.31 -1.66 -12.95
N PRO A 340 -17.64 -1.26 -14.05
CA PRO A 340 -16.82 -0.05 -14.10
C PRO A 340 -17.63 1.14 -13.59
N PRO A 341 -17.23 1.71 -12.46
CA PRO A 341 -17.98 2.78 -11.88
C PRO A 341 -17.59 4.13 -12.47
N ASP A 342 -18.52 5.09 -12.46
CA ASP A 342 -18.23 6.47 -12.88
C ASP A 342 -17.37 7.25 -11.85
N TYR A 343 -17.13 6.67 -10.67
CA TYR A 343 -16.31 7.29 -9.63
C TYR A 343 -14.81 6.99 -9.78
N ILE A 344 -14.01 7.86 -9.16
CA ILE A 344 -12.56 7.77 -9.14
C ILE A 344 -12.14 6.86 -7.98
N LEU A 345 -11.13 6.02 -8.21
CA LEU A 345 -10.59 5.10 -7.21
C LEU A 345 -9.19 5.48 -6.77
N GLY A 346 -8.91 5.20 -5.50
CA GLY A 346 -7.55 5.20 -4.95
C GLY A 346 -6.91 3.81 -4.97
N SER A 347 -7.72 2.76 -4.79
CA SER A 347 -7.26 1.37 -4.81
C SER A 347 -8.39 0.36 -5.05
N ILE A 348 -7.99 -0.86 -5.40
CA ILE A 348 -8.82 -2.06 -5.38
C ILE A 348 -8.11 -3.12 -4.54
N THR A 349 -8.82 -3.74 -3.60
CA THR A 349 -8.27 -4.75 -2.71
C THR A 349 -8.97 -6.08 -2.94
N ALA A 350 -8.20 -7.14 -3.13
CA ALA A 350 -8.68 -8.52 -3.18
C ALA A 350 -8.42 -9.23 -1.84
N PHE A 351 -9.41 -9.97 -1.34
CA PHE A 351 -9.29 -10.79 -0.14
C PHE A 351 -9.41 -12.28 -0.49
N TYR A 352 -8.43 -13.06 -0.06
CA TYR A 352 -8.33 -14.49 -0.33
C TYR A 352 -8.35 -15.32 0.95
N GLN A 353 -8.90 -16.53 0.87
CA GLN A 353 -8.67 -17.58 1.85
C GLN A 353 -7.44 -18.39 1.46
N GLY A 354 -6.45 -18.44 2.34
CA GLY A 354 -5.14 -19.02 2.03
C GLY A 354 -4.26 -18.05 1.24
N ASP A 355 -3.03 -18.49 0.98
CA ASP A 355 -1.95 -17.73 0.35
C ASP A 355 -1.81 -18.00 -1.15
N ASP A 356 -2.76 -18.72 -1.77
CA ASP A 356 -2.84 -18.94 -3.22
C ASP A 356 -3.85 -17.99 -3.89
N PRO A 357 -3.38 -16.85 -4.41
CA PRO A 357 -4.18 -15.87 -5.13
C PRO A 357 -4.36 -16.20 -6.61
N TYR A 358 -3.68 -17.22 -7.15
CA TYR A 358 -3.99 -17.73 -8.49
C TYR A 358 -5.30 -18.52 -8.48
N SER A 359 -5.70 -19.05 -7.34
CA SER A 359 -6.99 -19.71 -7.20
C SER A 359 -8.12 -18.69 -7.10
N LEU A 360 -8.88 -18.53 -8.19
CA LEU A 360 -10.12 -17.74 -8.17
C LEU A 360 -11.12 -18.27 -7.13
N LYS A 361 -11.05 -19.58 -6.80
CA LYS A 361 -11.88 -20.19 -5.75
C LYS A 361 -11.58 -19.60 -4.37
N ASN A 362 -10.35 -19.15 -4.14
CA ASN A 362 -9.93 -18.54 -2.89
C ASN A 362 -10.31 -17.06 -2.79
N LEU A 363 -10.56 -16.37 -3.92
CA LEU A 363 -11.02 -14.97 -3.93
C LEU A 363 -12.44 -14.87 -3.38
N ILE A 364 -12.60 -14.26 -2.20
CA ILE A 364 -13.87 -14.21 -1.46
C ILE A 364 -14.54 -12.83 -1.48
N MET A 365 -13.75 -11.75 -1.53
CA MET A 365 -14.26 -10.39 -1.50
C MET A 365 -13.34 -9.45 -2.28
N VAL A 366 -13.93 -8.45 -2.94
CA VAL A 366 -13.21 -7.35 -3.61
C VAL A 366 -13.70 -6.03 -3.03
N GLU A 367 -12.78 -5.20 -2.54
CA GLU A 367 -13.06 -3.85 -2.02
C GLU A 367 -12.60 -2.80 -3.03
N LEU A 368 -13.44 -1.79 -3.29
CA LEU A 368 -13.10 -0.60 -4.06
C LEU A 368 -13.08 0.62 -3.13
N GLU A 369 -11.95 1.33 -3.10
CA GLU A 369 -11.76 2.54 -2.30
C GLU A 369 -12.08 3.80 -3.14
N LYS A 370 -13.27 4.38 -2.96
CA LYS A 370 -13.68 5.59 -3.69
C LYS A 370 -12.95 6.83 -3.20
N ARG A 371 -12.60 7.71 -4.13
CA ARG A 371 -11.96 9.01 -3.87
C ARG A 371 -12.71 10.12 -4.62
N GLY A 372 -12.63 11.35 -4.11
CA GLY A 372 -13.22 12.54 -4.74
C GLY A 372 -14.73 12.73 -4.53
N THR A 373 -15.36 11.92 -3.69
CA THR A 373 -16.76 12.09 -3.24
C THR A 373 -16.82 12.76 -1.86
N ALA A 374 -17.96 13.37 -1.53
CA ALA A 374 -18.16 14.05 -0.23
C ALA A 374 -17.93 13.15 0.99
N SER A 375 -18.06 11.83 0.81
CA SER A 375 -17.60 10.80 1.74
C SER A 375 -16.64 9.85 1.02
N ASN A 376 -15.47 9.57 1.63
CA ASN A 376 -14.65 8.43 1.20
C ASN A 376 -15.42 7.17 1.56
N ASP A 377 -15.88 6.49 0.53
CA ASP A 377 -16.80 5.37 0.67
C ASP A 377 -16.13 4.12 0.12
N TYR A 378 -16.34 2.99 0.80
CA TYR A 378 -15.86 1.69 0.39
C TYR A 378 -17.01 0.90 -0.21
N LEU A 379 -16.74 0.19 -1.30
CA LEU A 379 -17.69 -0.73 -1.91
C LEU A 379 -17.11 -2.13 -1.87
N TYR A 380 -17.92 -3.08 -1.44
CA TYR A 380 -17.51 -4.47 -1.28
C TYR A 380 -18.31 -5.32 -2.26
N TYR A 381 -17.63 -6.08 -3.09
CA TYR A 381 -18.22 -7.07 -3.98
C TYR A 381 -17.90 -8.45 -3.45
N ILE A 382 -18.91 -9.31 -3.43
CA ILE A 382 -18.80 -10.69 -2.97
C ILE A 382 -19.15 -11.64 -4.10
N ARG A 383 -18.48 -12.80 -4.12
CA ARG A 383 -18.76 -13.83 -5.11
C ARG A 383 -20.15 -14.43 -4.86
N GLN A 384 -20.91 -14.65 -5.93
CA GLN A 384 -22.20 -15.35 -5.84
C GLN A 384 -21.96 -16.85 -5.59
N GLU A 385 -22.87 -17.49 -4.84
CA GLU A 385 -22.85 -18.93 -4.62
C GLU A 385 -22.87 -19.69 -5.96
N ASN A 386 -22.05 -20.73 -6.08
CA ASN A 386 -21.92 -21.57 -7.26
C ASN A 386 -21.49 -20.85 -8.55
N SER A 387 -21.00 -19.60 -8.45
CA SER A 387 -20.42 -18.89 -9.58
C SER A 387 -18.91 -18.74 -9.42
N GLN A 388 -18.17 -18.97 -10.51
CA GLN A 388 -16.74 -18.65 -10.55
C GLN A 388 -16.49 -17.18 -10.87
N ASN A 389 -17.35 -16.57 -11.71
CA ASN A 389 -17.09 -15.23 -12.28
C ASN A 389 -18.19 -14.19 -12.02
N SER A 390 -19.23 -14.50 -11.22
CA SER A 390 -20.31 -13.56 -10.93
C SER A 390 -20.16 -12.96 -9.53
N TRP A 391 -20.12 -11.63 -9.50
CA TRP A 391 -19.94 -10.82 -8.30
C TRP A 391 -21.17 -9.95 -8.08
N THR A 392 -21.49 -9.71 -6.81
CA THR A 392 -22.59 -8.83 -6.44
C THR A 392 -22.15 -7.87 -5.35
N LEU A 393 -22.70 -6.66 -5.38
CA LEU A 393 -22.44 -5.67 -4.36
C LEU A 393 -22.97 -6.16 -3.00
N LEU A 394 -22.12 -6.14 -1.98
CA LEU A 394 -22.50 -6.40 -0.60
C LEU A 394 -23.41 -5.26 -0.13
N GLY A 395 -24.72 -5.53 -0.09
CA GLY A 395 -25.74 -4.57 0.29
C GLY A 395 -25.65 -4.17 1.77
N ARG A 396 -24.83 -3.16 2.08
CA ARG A 396 -24.78 -2.50 3.39
C ARG A 396 -25.64 -1.25 3.31
N GLN A 397 -26.84 -1.29 3.90
CA GLN A 397 -27.81 -0.20 3.77
C GLN A 397 -27.38 1.12 4.44
N GLU A 398 -26.36 1.13 5.31
CA GLU A 398 -26.02 2.34 6.10
C GLU A 398 -24.52 2.57 6.37
N LYS A 399 -23.63 1.61 6.06
CA LYS A 399 -22.19 1.73 6.37
C LYS A 399 -21.35 1.77 5.09
N THR A 400 -20.93 2.98 4.71
CA THR A 400 -19.92 3.21 3.66
C THR A 400 -18.49 3.23 4.20
N GLY A 401 -18.31 3.07 5.52
CA GLY A 401 -17.00 3.01 6.16
C GLY A 401 -16.22 1.75 5.81
N LYS A 402 -14.89 1.86 5.91
CA LYS A 402 -13.96 0.75 5.71
C LYS A 402 -14.22 -0.37 6.72
N LEU A 403 -14.23 -1.61 6.25
CA LEU A 403 -14.17 -2.80 7.11
C LEU A 403 -12.74 -2.96 7.63
N GLU A 404 -12.58 -2.99 8.94
CA GLU A 404 -11.28 -3.17 9.59
C GLU A 404 -11.36 -4.20 10.71
N ASN A 405 -10.21 -4.82 11.03
CA ASN A 405 -10.01 -5.72 12.16
C ASN A 405 -11.12 -6.81 12.25
N ASP A 406 -11.70 -6.98 13.43
CA ASP A 406 -12.73 -7.98 13.71
C ASP A 406 -13.95 -7.87 12.79
N GLU A 407 -14.37 -6.66 12.36
CA GLU A 407 -15.53 -6.52 11.47
C GLU A 407 -15.23 -7.11 10.09
N LEU A 408 -14.03 -6.86 9.57
CA LEU A 408 -13.54 -7.47 8.32
C LEU A 408 -13.42 -8.99 8.49
N THR A 409 -12.73 -9.46 9.52
CA THR A 409 -12.48 -10.89 9.73
C THR A 409 -13.78 -11.68 9.92
N ASN A 410 -14.74 -11.15 10.68
CA ASN A 410 -16.07 -11.75 10.81
C ASN A 410 -16.81 -11.81 9.48
N GLN A 411 -16.72 -10.75 8.66
CA GLN A 411 -17.33 -10.74 7.33
C GLN A 411 -16.71 -11.79 6.40
N LEU A 412 -15.38 -11.93 6.40
CA LEU A 412 -14.67 -12.95 5.62
C LEU A 412 -15.06 -14.37 6.08
N ASN A 413 -15.14 -14.62 7.39
CA ASN A 413 -15.58 -15.90 7.95
C ASN A 413 -17.02 -16.28 7.54
N GLN A 414 -17.94 -15.31 7.56
CA GLN A 414 -19.30 -15.53 7.07
C GLN A 414 -19.33 -15.90 5.58
N LEU A 415 -18.52 -15.22 4.76
CA LEU A 415 -18.42 -15.50 3.32
C LEU A 415 -17.79 -16.86 3.05
N LYS A 416 -16.73 -17.22 3.76
CA LYS A 416 -16.09 -18.55 3.69
C LYS A 416 -17.12 -19.67 3.92
N ASN A 417 -17.90 -19.56 4.99
CA ASN A 417 -18.94 -20.54 5.33
C ASN A 417 -20.04 -20.58 4.26
N LYS A 418 -20.50 -19.42 3.79
CA LYS A 418 -21.54 -19.32 2.76
C LYS A 418 -21.10 -19.91 1.41
N LEU A 419 -19.83 -19.76 1.07
CA LEU A 419 -19.24 -20.27 -0.18
C LEU A 419 -18.77 -21.73 -0.07
N ASN A 420 -18.96 -22.38 1.09
CA ASN A 420 -18.49 -23.74 1.39
C ASN A 420 -16.98 -23.95 1.13
N LEU A 421 -16.16 -22.92 1.38
CA LEU A 421 -14.72 -23.01 1.14
C LEU A 421 -14.02 -23.76 2.29
N GLY A 422 -13.46 -24.93 1.97
CA GLY A 422 -12.72 -25.78 2.92
C GLY A 422 -13.43 -27.09 3.32
N ALA A 423 -14.58 -27.42 2.72
CA ALA A 423 -15.28 -28.68 2.99
C ALA A 423 -14.68 -29.91 2.27
N ASP A 424 -13.81 -29.70 1.27
CA ASP A 424 -13.49 -30.75 0.27
C ASP A 424 -12.07 -31.34 0.32
N GLU A 425 -11.17 -30.92 1.21
CA GLU A 425 -9.76 -31.37 1.11
C GLU A 425 -9.27 -32.47 2.05
N ASP A 426 -10.00 -32.88 3.11
CA ASP A 426 -9.42 -33.83 4.08
C ASP A 426 -10.30 -34.99 4.56
N VAL A 427 -11.40 -35.28 3.85
CA VAL A 427 -12.06 -36.59 4.02
C VAL A 427 -11.78 -37.44 2.79
N HIS A 428 -10.52 -37.86 2.63
CA HIS A 428 -10.30 -39.19 2.10
C HIS A 428 -10.83 -40.16 3.18
N PRO A 429 -11.95 -40.88 2.97
CA PRO A 429 -12.27 -41.99 3.85
C PRO A 429 -11.11 -42.97 3.71
N SER A 430 -10.25 -43.01 4.74
CA SER A 430 -9.30 -44.10 4.92
C SER A 430 -10.10 -45.38 4.76
N ALA A 431 -9.80 -46.13 3.71
CA ALA A 431 -10.39 -47.42 3.44
C ALA A 431 -9.84 -48.40 4.48
N ASP A 432 -10.39 -48.35 5.69
CA ASP A 432 -10.32 -49.45 6.65
C ASP A 432 -11.70 -50.12 6.72
N PRO A 433 -11.93 -51.20 5.94
CA PRO A 433 -13.21 -51.89 5.92
C PRO A 433 -13.29 -52.86 7.10
N GLN A 434 -13.34 -52.39 8.35
CA GLN A 434 -13.72 -53.25 9.48
C GLN A 434 -14.07 -52.49 10.76
N LYS A 435 -15.31 -51.98 10.84
CA LYS A 435 -16.17 -52.06 12.04
C LYS A 435 -17.55 -51.44 11.75
N GLN A 436 -18.43 -52.24 11.17
CA GLN A 436 -19.87 -51.99 11.29
C GLN A 436 -20.29 -52.34 12.72
N VAL A 437 -20.63 -51.32 13.52
CA VAL A 437 -21.49 -51.51 14.69
C VAL A 437 -22.92 -51.25 14.23
N ILE A 438 -23.68 -52.34 14.19
CA ILE A 438 -25.12 -52.37 13.96
C ILE A 438 -25.79 -51.70 15.16
N ILE A 439 -26.48 -50.57 14.96
CA ILE A 439 -27.54 -50.12 15.86
C ILE A 439 -28.82 -50.10 15.03
N ASN A 440 -29.61 -51.17 15.20
CA ASN A 440 -31.00 -51.19 14.77
C ASN A 440 -31.83 -50.39 15.79
N THR A 441 -32.44 -49.30 15.35
CA THR A 441 -33.65 -48.78 16.01
C THR A 441 -34.72 -48.56 14.96
N VAL A 442 -35.78 -49.35 15.10
CA VAL A 442 -36.99 -49.38 14.29
C VAL A 442 -37.98 -48.34 14.82
N GLY A 443 -38.62 -47.61 13.89
CA GLY A 443 -40.05 -47.28 13.97
C GLY A 443 -40.42 -45.83 14.23
N GLY A 444 -41.03 -45.18 13.23
CA GLY A 444 -41.78 -43.92 13.42
C GLY A 444 -42.10 -43.16 12.14
N THR A 445 -43.18 -43.53 11.47
CA THR A 445 -43.76 -42.99 10.22
C THR A 445 -44.33 -41.56 10.30
N VAL A 446 -44.21 -40.85 9.17
CA VAL A 446 -45.19 -39.94 8.52
C VAL A 446 -45.57 -38.62 9.20
N GLY A 447 -45.36 -37.51 8.46
CA GLY A 447 -46.11 -36.27 8.64
C GLY A 447 -45.44 -35.07 8.01
N GLY A 448 -45.74 -34.79 6.74
CA GLY A 448 -45.30 -33.55 6.09
C GLY A 448 -46.00 -32.32 6.67
N LEU A 449 -45.30 -31.19 6.70
CA LEU A 449 -45.94 -29.88 6.75
C LEU A 449 -45.11 -28.87 5.97
N VAL A 450 -45.75 -28.29 4.96
CA VAL A 450 -45.34 -27.07 4.26
C VAL A 450 -45.64 -25.90 5.20
N ALA A 451 -44.65 -25.06 5.49
CA ALA A 451 -44.86 -23.76 6.11
C ALA A 451 -43.97 -22.72 5.43
N ALA A 452 -44.61 -21.93 4.57
CA ALA A 452 -44.11 -20.67 4.07
C ALA A 452 -44.24 -19.59 5.16
N GLY A 453 -43.26 -18.69 5.21
CA GLY A 453 -43.41 -17.35 5.77
C GLY A 453 -43.01 -17.17 7.24
N ALA A 454 -41.94 -16.39 7.45
CA ALA A 454 -41.98 -15.16 8.26
C ALA A 454 -40.57 -14.56 8.33
N LEU A 455 -40.35 -13.48 7.57
CA LEU A 455 -39.36 -12.46 7.87
C LEU A 455 -39.79 -11.78 9.18
N VAL A 456 -39.08 -12.05 10.27
CA VAL A 456 -39.25 -11.30 11.52
C VAL A 456 -38.24 -10.16 11.52
N ALA A 457 -38.77 -8.96 11.32
CA ALA A 457 -38.12 -7.72 11.65
C ALA A 457 -37.88 -7.64 13.18
N LEU A 458 -36.64 -7.40 13.60
CA LEU A 458 -36.32 -6.97 14.95
C LEU A 458 -35.73 -5.57 14.88
N ALA A 459 -36.56 -4.59 15.22
CA ALA A 459 -36.17 -3.22 15.44
C ALA A 459 -36.12 -2.93 16.95
N LYS A 460 -34.99 -2.32 17.36
CA LYS A 460 -34.76 -1.44 18.52
C LYS A 460 -34.74 -2.05 19.93
N VAL A 461 -33.73 -1.66 20.71
CA VAL A 461 -33.85 -0.77 21.90
C VAL A 461 -32.47 -0.51 22.57
N PHE A 462 -32.06 0.78 22.57
CA PHE A 462 -31.22 1.56 23.52
C PHE A 462 -29.71 1.21 23.71
N TRP A 463 -28.73 2.13 23.79
CA TRP A 463 -28.69 3.52 24.33
C TRP A 463 -27.41 4.33 23.86
N PRO A 464 -27.04 5.51 24.44
CA PRO A 464 -27.02 6.84 23.81
C PRO A 464 -25.68 7.37 23.27
N ALA A 465 -25.85 8.48 22.53
CA ALA A 465 -24.85 9.42 22.04
C ALA A 465 -23.86 9.98 23.09
N ILE A 466 -22.61 10.16 22.66
CA ILE A 466 -21.78 11.31 23.04
C ILE A 466 -21.36 12.01 21.75
N VAL A 467 -21.83 13.25 21.62
CA VAL A 467 -21.33 14.24 20.67
C VAL A 467 -20.29 15.10 21.39
N ALA A 468 -19.11 15.28 20.80
CA ALA A 468 -18.33 16.49 21.00
C ALA A 468 -17.52 16.78 19.73
N SER A 469 -18.03 17.76 19.00
CA SER A 469 -17.46 18.54 17.92
C SER A 469 -16.08 19.12 18.21
N PHE A 470 -15.25 19.28 17.17
CA PHE A 470 -14.49 20.51 16.94
C PHE A 470 -14.43 20.85 15.45
N ALA A 471 -14.88 22.06 15.15
CA ALA A 471 -14.70 22.75 13.90
C ALA A 471 -13.84 24.00 14.17
N VAL A 472 -13.03 24.37 13.19
CA VAL A 472 -12.42 25.70 12.92
C VAL A 472 -11.38 26.22 13.92
N LEU A 473 -10.13 26.24 13.46
CA LEU A 473 -9.36 27.47 13.20
C LEU A 473 -8.38 27.24 12.04
#